data_AF-A0A914X9H2-F1
#
_entry.id   AF-A0A914X9H2-F1
#
_cell.length_a   1.000
_cell.length_b   1.000
_cell.length_c   1.000
_cell.angle_alpha   90.00
_cell.angle_beta   90.00
_cell.angle_gamma   90.00
#
_symmetry.space_group_name_H-M   'P 1'
#
loop_
_entity.id
_entity.type
_entity.pdbx_description
1 polymer ?
#
loop_
_entity_poly.entity_id
_entity_poly.type
_entity_poly.pdbx_seq_one_letter_code
_entity_poly.pdbx_strand_id
1 'polypeptide(L)'
;MIAVVAYQDNTQVTIGNQTVTLNALQVASVTSYSVMSGTVISGNKPFGAICGCTCGVVSIDGACDYEAVMLLPVGGWGTQFVAIPFVDLSTNYYQVVAITNNTVVSAGGTIVATLNASEYLEFQTGPDLVTSNYPIQLIQIGQVSFK
;
A
#
# COMPACT_ATOMS: atom_id res chain seq x y z
N MET A 1 5.76 0.82 -9.11
CA MET A 1 4.79 0.90 -10.22
C MET A 1 3.41 1.20 -9.65
N ILE A 2 2.63 2.04 -10.33
CA ILE A 2 1.19 2.23 -10.09
C ILE A 2 0.50 2.07 -11.43
N ALA A 3 -0.51 1.21 -11.51
CA ALA A 3 -1.38 1.02 -12.67
C ALA A 3 -2.83 1.37 -12.29
N VAL A 4 -3.52 2.08 -13.17
CA VAL A 4 -4.92 2.45 -12.99
C VAL A 4 -5.74 1.97 -14.18
N VAL A 5 -6.93 1.43 -13.91
CA VAL A 5 -7.87 0.96 -14.93
C VAL A 5 -9.20 1.69 -14.80
N ALA A 6 -9.67 2.29 -15.89
CA ALA A 6 -10.93 3.03 -15.90
C ALA A 6 -12.13 2.10 -16.09
N TYR A 7 -13.22 2.36 -15.34
CA TYR A 7 -14.48 1.64 -15.51
C TYR A 7 -15.39 2.29 -16.57
N GLN A 8 -15.25 3.60 -16.81
CA GLN A 8 -16.12 4.37 -17.70
C GLN A 8 -15.30 5.23 -18.67
N ASP A 9 -15.94 5.64 -19.77
CA ASP A 9 -15.35 6.56 -20.74
C ASP A 9 -15.04 7.92 -20.12
N ASN A 10 -14.02 8.60 -20.65
CA ASN A 10 -13.62 9.94 -20.19
C ASN A 10 -13.38 10.01 -18.66
N THR A 11 -12.77 8.96 -18.09
CA THR A 11 -12.30 8.93 -16.70
C THR A 11 -10.96 9.65 -16.63
N GLN A 12 -10.91 10.77 -15.90
CA GLN A 12 -9.68 11.49 -15.63
C GLN A 12 -9.09 10.99 -14.32
N VAL A 13 -7.84 10.55 -14.36
CA VAL A 13 -7.09 10.09 -13.19
C VAL A 13 -5.81 10.91 -13.06
N THR A 14 -5.55 11.39 -11.86
CA THR A 14 -4.33 12.10 -11.47
C THR A 14 -3.51 11.22 -10.54
N ILE A 15 -2.26 10.93 -10.93
CA ILE A 15 -1.27 10.16 -10.17
C ILE A 15 -0.11 11.10 -9.85
N GLY A 16 -0.02 11.54 -8.59
CA GLY A 16 0.91 12.61 -8.21
C GLY A 16 0.64 13.88 -9.04
N ASN A 17 1.60 14.28 -9.88
CA ASN A 17 1.49 15.49 -10.72
C ASN A 17 1.07 15.19 -12.17
N GLN A 18 0.81 13.93 -12.52
CA GLN A 18 0.46 13.53 -13.89
C GLN A 18 -1.03 13.25 -14.00
N THR A 19 -1.68 13.77 -15.04
CA THR A 19 -3.11 13.54 -15.30
C THR A 19 -3.29 12.86 -16.65
N VAL A 20 -4.12 11.81 -16.68
CA VAL A 20 -4.46 11.05 -17.88
C VAL A 20 -5.98 10.93 -18.01
N THR A 21 -6.47 10.97 -19.25
CA THR A 21 -7.87 10.68 -19.58
C THR A 21 -7.94 9.29 -20.20
N LEU A 22 -8.76 8.42 -19.62
CA LEU A 22 -8.93 7.03 -20.00
C LEU A 22 -10.38 6.77 -20.41
N ASN A 23 -10.56 5.97 -21.44
CA ASN A 23 -11.83 5.35 -21.77
C ASN A 23 -12.04 4.03 -21.02
N ALA A 24 -13.26 3.49 -21.05
CA ALA A 24 -13.57 2.25 -20.34
C ALA A 24 -12.59 1.13 -20.70
N LEU A 25 -12.10 0.42 -19.67
CA LEU A 25 -11.10 -0.65 -19.75
C LEU A 25 -9.71 -0.22 -20.21
N GLN A 26 -9.47 1.07 -20.47
CA GLN A 26 -8.12 1.55 -20.71
C GLN A 26 -7.31 1.61 -19.42
N VAL A 27 -6.01 1.36 -19.58
CA VAL A 27 -5.05 1.30 -18.48
C VAL A 27 -3.97 2.35 -18.71
N ALA A 28 -3.59 3.06 -17.65
CA ALA A 28 -2.36 3.83 -17.60
C ALA A 28 -1.48 3.32 -16.46
N SER A 29 -0.17 3.31 -16.69
CA SER A 29 0.81 2.93 -15.68
C SER A 29 1.89 3.98 -15.52
N VAL A 30 2.26 4.27 -14.28
CA VAL A 30 3.41 5.09 -13.91
C VAL A 30 4.44 4.18 -13.23
N THR A 31 5.66 4.18 -13.75
CA THR A 31 6.79 3.43 -13.22
C THR A 31 7.88 4.40 -12.78
N SER A 32 8.56 4.07 -11.69
CA SER A 32 9.67 4.85 -11.14
C SER A 32 10.69 3.89 -10.54
N TYR A 33 11.97 4.27 -10.57
CA TYR A 33 13.04 3.60 -9.82
C TYR A 33 13.13 4.12 -8.38
N SER A 34 12.43 5.19 -8.05
CA SER A 34 12.33 5.74 -6.70
C SER A 34 11.03 5.30 -6.03
N VAL A 35 11.00 5.34 -4.69
CA VAL A 35 9.81 5.02 -3.92
C VAL A 35 8.63 5.93 -4.29
N MET A 36 7.45 5.33 -4.42
CA MET A 36 6.20 6.03 -4.76
C MET A 36 5.14 5.95 -3.66
N SER A 37 5.43 5.28 -2.54
CA SER A 37 4.52 5.22 -1.39
C SER A 37 4.18 6.62 -0.89
N GLY A 38 2.91 6.84 -0.51
CA GLY A 38 2.39 8.17 -0.17
C GLY A 38 1.90 9.02 -1.36
N THR A 39 2.16 8.60 -2.61
CA THR A 39 1.61 9.28 -3.80
C THR A 39 0.10 9.26 -3.77
N VAL A 40 -0.52 10.42 -3.86
CA VAL A 40 -1.98 10.55 -3.96
C VAL A 40 -2.43 10.20 -5.37
N ILE A 41 -3.42 9.30 -5.45
CA ILE A 41 -4.12 8.95 -6.67
C ILE A 41 -5.55 9.44 -6.53
N SER A 42 -6.02 10.24 -7.47
CA SER A 42 -7.39 10.79 -7.47
C SER A 42 -8.00 10.71 -8.86
N GLY A 43 -9.32 10.78 -8.96
CA GLY A 43 -9.99 10.79 -10.25
C GLY A 43 -11.43 11.24 -10.15
N ASN A 44 -12.02 11.59 -11.29
CA ASN A 44 -13.38 12.14 -11.37
C ASN A 44 -14.49 11.07 -11.47
N LYS A 45 -14.12 9.80 -11.65
CA LYS A 45 -15.02 8.65 -11.82
C LYS A 45 -14.41 7.40 -11.17
N PRO A 46 -15.18 6.31 -10.97
CA PRO A 46 -14.62 5.06 -10.45
C PRO A 46 -13.51 4.49 -11.34
N PHE A 47 -12.40 4.09 -10.72
CA PHE A 47 -11.27 3.39 -11.33
C PHE A 47 -10.70 2.36 -10.34
N GLY A 48 -10.04 1.33 -10.86
CA GLY A 48 -9.21 0.42 -10.06
C GLY A 48 -7.77 0.92 -10.02
N ALA A 49 -7.09 0.75 -8.89
CA ALA A 49 -5.67 1.07 -8.75
C ALA A 49 -4.91 -0.14 -8.21
N ILE A 50 -3.78 -0.45 -8.84
CA ILE A 50 -2.86 -1.51 -8.46
C ILE A 50 -1.50 -0.87 -8.28
N CYS A 51 -0.83 -1.11 -7.16
CA CYS A 51 0.58 -0.76 -7.00
C CYS A 51 1.43 -2.03 -6.93
N GLY A 52 2.73 -1.87 -7.15
CA GLY A 52 3.65 -3.01 -7.11
C GLY A 52 5.11 -2.64 -7.29
N CYS A 53 5.97 -3.61 -7.02
CA CYS A 53 7.41 -3.55 -7.24
C CYS A 53 7.83 -4.75 -8.11
N THR A 54 8.65 -4.49 -9.13
CA THR A 54 9.17 -5.57 -10.00
C THR A 54 10.33 -6.34 -9.36
N CYS A 55 10.89 -5.81 -8.27
CA CYS A 55 12.02 -6.37 -7.53
C CYS A 55 11.86 -6.00 -6.05
N GLY A 56 10.85 -6.58 -5.39
CA GLY A 56 10.69 -6.45 -3.94
C GLY A 56 11.74 -7.32 -3.24
N VAL A 57 12.70 -6.70 -2.56
CA VAL A 57 13.70 -7.41 -1.76
C VAL A 57 13.18 -7.49 -0.33
N VAL A 58 12.63 -8.64 0.04
CA VAL A 58 12.10 -8.88 1.40
C VAL A 58 12.86 -10.00 2.12
N SER A 59 13.93 -10.53 1.49
CA SER A 59 14.79 -11.59 2.02
C SER A 59 16.27 -11.19 2.05
N ILE A 60 17.02 -11.83 2.94
CA ILE A 60 18.46 -11.60 3.19
C ILE A 60 19.34 -12.11 2.04
N ASP A 61 18.79 -12.97 1.17
CA ASP A 61 19.53 -13.71 0.16
C ASP A 61 19.64 -12.96 -1.19
N GLY A 62 19.09 -11.75 -1.27
CA GLY A 62 19.14 -10.90 -2.47
C GLY A 62 18.21 -11.37 -3.60
N ALA A 63 17.32 -12.33 -3.34
CA ALA A 63 16.25 -12.70 -4.26
C ALA A 63 15.16 -11.61 -4.27
N CYS A 64 14.72 -11.26 -5.47
CA CYS A 64 13.66 -10.30 -5.72
C CYS A 64 12.42 -11.02 -6.24
N ASP A 65 11.27 -10.72 -5.64
CA ASP A 65 9.99 -11.15 -6.16
C ASP A 65 9.20 -10.00 -6.77
N TYR A 66 8.29 -10.35 -7.68
CA TYR A 66 7.29 -9.42 -8.18
C TYR A 66 6.17 -9.30 -7.16
N GLU A 67 5.89 -8.08 -6.72
CA GLU A 67 4.82 -7.78 -5.78
C GLU A 67 3.79 -6.88 -6.44
N ALA A 68 2.52 -7.21 -6.27
CA ALA A 68 1.42 -6.35 -6.68
C ALA A 68 0.24 -6.48 -5.71
N VAL A 69 -0.40 -5.34 -5.44
CA VAL A 69 -1.57 -5.26 -4.56
C VAL A 69 -2.58 -4.30 -5.16
N MET A 70 -3.85 -4.67 -5.08
CA MET A 70 -4.96 -3.78 -5.42
C MET A 70 -5.18 -2.81 -4.24
N LEU A 71 -5.15 -1.51 -4.53
CA LEU A 71 -5.35 -0.48 -3.54
C LEU A 71 -6.84 -0.29 -3.26
N LEU A 72 -7.19 -0.15 -1.98
CA LEU A 72 -8.54 0.26 -1.58
C LEU A 72 -8.67 1.78 -1.74
N PRO A 73 -9.84 2.28 -2.15
CA PRO A 73 -10.11 3.71 -2.05
C PRO A 73 -10.02 4.16 -0.59
N VAL A 74 -9.62 5.41 -0.34
CA VAL A 74 -9.40 5.95 1.02
C VAL A 74 -10.62 5.77 1.92
N GLY A 75 -11.84 5.87 1.38
CA GLY A 75 -13.08 5.64 2.13
C GLY A 75 -13.29 4.19 2.62
N GLY A 76 -12.51 3.23 2.12
CA GLY A 76 -12.54 1.83 2.55
C GLY A 76 -11.44 1.46 3.56
N TRP A 77 -10.66 2.44 4.03
CA TRP A 77 -9.59 2.23 5.01
C TRP A 77 -10.14 1.98 6.41
N GLY A 78 -9.37 1.27 7.25
CA GLY A 78 -9.79 0.83 8.58
C GLY A 78 -8.87 1.32 9.69
N THR A 79 -9.26 1.08 10.95
CA THR A 79 -8.47 1.46 12.14
C THR A 79 -8.00 0.27 12.97
N GLN A 80 -8.39 -0.96 12.61
CA GLN A 80 -8.06 -2.18 13.33
C GLN A 80 -7.83 -3.31 12.34
N PHE A 81 -6.70 -4.00 12.48
CA PHE A 81 -6.27 -5.07 11.58
C PHE A 81 -5.63 -6.19 12.40
N VAL A 82 -5.94 -7.43 12.05
CA VAL A 82 -5.23 -8.58 12.61
C VAL A 82 -4.02 -8.85 11.72
N ALA A 83 -2.82 -8.63 12.24
CA ALA A 83 -1.57 -8.99 11.60
C ALA A 83 -1.27 -10.46 11.91
N ILE A 84 -1.29 -11.32 10.90
CA ILE A 84 -0.89 -12.72 11.02
C ILE A 84 0.23 -12.97 10.00
N PRO A 85 1.41 -13.44 10.45
CA PRO A 85 2.49 -13.79 9.53
C PRO A 85 2.08 -14.89 8.54
N PHE A 86 2.76 -14.97 7.40
CA PHE A 86 2.60 -16.12 6.50
C PHE A 86 3.04 -17.41 7.20
N VAL A 87 2.57 -18.55 6.67
CA VAL A 87 2.93 -19.88 7.18
C VAL A 87 4.45 -20.01 7.28
N ASP A 88 4.92 -20.64 8.35
CA ASP A 88 6.34 -20.84 8.68
C ASP A 88 7.15 -19.58 9.05
N LEU A 89 6.52 -18.41 9.17
CA LEU A 89 7.15 -17.19 9.69
C LEU A 89 6.65 -16.85 11.10
N SER A 90 7.57 -16.46 11.99
CA SER A 90 7.23 -15.92 13.31
C SER A 90 6.78 -14.46 13.26
N THR A 91 7.22 -13.72 12.24
CA THR A 91 6.96 -12.31 12.01
C THR A 91 6.87 -12.02 10.52
N ASN A 92 6.15 -10.97 10.12
CA ASN A 92 6.04 -10.56 8.72
C ASN A 92 6.17 -9.04 8.59
N TYR A 93 6.58 -8.58 7.40
CA TYR A 93 6.59 -7.15 7.08
C TYR A 93 5.18 -6.65 6.73
N TYR A 94 4.87 -5.47 7.24
CA TYR A 94 3.66 -4.74 6.92
C TYR A 94 4.03 -3.31 6.56
N GLN A 95 3.37 -2.78 5.52
CA GLN A 95 3.42 -1.36 5.19
C GLN A 95 2.11 -0.71 5.62
N VAL A 96 2.23 0.38 6.37
CA VAL A 96 1.10 1.25 6.72
C VAL A 96 1.24 2.57 5.98
N VAL A 97 0.12 3.09 5.45
CA VAL A 97 0.04 4.43 4.84
C VAL A 97 -1.05 5.25 5.56
N ALA A 98 -0.74 6.50 5.86
CA ALA A 98 -1.68 7.44 6.49
C ALA A 98 -2.14 8.53 5.51
N ILE A 99 -3.41 8.94 5.62
CA ILE A 99 -3.99 10.07 4.86
C ILE A 99 -4.32 11.26 5.77
N THR A 100 -4.23 11.07 7.09
CA THR A 100 -4.55 12.08 8.10
C THR A 100 -3.30 12.42 8.90
N ASN A 101 -3.08 13.69 9.21
CA ASN A 101 -1.96 14.11 10.04
C ASN A 101 -2.05 13.57 11.46
N ASN A 102 -0.91 13.34 12.10
CA ASN A 102 -0.82 12.82 13.47
C ASN A 102 -1.58 11.48 13.66
N THR A 103 -1.47 10.60 12.65
CA THR A 103 -1.96 9.23 12.74
C THR A 103 -1.00 8.39 13.57
N VAL A 104 -1.42 8.02 14.78
CA VAL A 104 -0.68 7.14 15.68
C VAL A 104 -1.04 5.71 15.36
N VAL A 105 -0.04 4.89 15.04
CA VAL A 105 -0.18 3.47 14.71
C VAL A 105 0.48 2.65 15.82
N SER A 106 -0.22 1.62 16.31
CA SER A 106 0.28 0.73 17.36
C SER A 106 0.10 -0.73 16.95
N ALA A 107 1.07 -1.59 17.31
CA ALA A 107 0.99 -3.04 17.17
C ALA A 107 1.17 -3.68 18.54
N GLY A 108 0.25 -4.57 18.94
CA GLY A 108 0.31 -5.23 20.25
C GLY A 108 0.29 -4.25 21.44
N GLY A 109 -0.32 -3.06 21.26
CA GLY A 109 -0.35 -2.00 22.26
C GLY A 109 0.90 -1.10 22.34
N THR A 110 1.93 -1.36 21.52
CA THR A 110 3.12 -0.51 21.42
C THR A 110 3.01 0.40 20.22
N ILE A 111 3.27 1.70 20.40
CA ILE A 111 3.31 2.68 19.28
C ILE A 111 4.48 2.33 18.37
N VAL A 112 4.20 2.07 17.10
CA VAL A 112 5.20 1.80 16.06
C VAL A 112 5.51 3.04 15.22
N ALA A 113 4.55 3.96 15.09
CA ALA A 113 4.75 5.23 14.39
C ALA A 113 3.73 6.30 14.79
N THR A 114 4.12 7.55 14.54
CA THR A 114 3.20 8.67 14.31
C THR A 114 3.45 9.20 12.91
N LEU A 115 2.45 9.14 12.04
CA LEU A 115 2.53 9.47 10.63
C LEU A 115 1.71 10.72 10.30
N ASN A 116 2.25 11.58 9.45
CA ASN A 116 1.50 12.63 8.79
C ASN A 116 0.80 12.12 7.54
N ALA A 117 -0.07 12.94 6.95
CA ALA A 117 -0.72 12.62 5.69
C ALA A 117 0.34 12.35 4.60
N SER A 118 0.10 11.30 3.80
CA SER A 118 1.03 10.78 2.78
C SER A 118 2.32 10.18 3.32
N GLU A 119 2.53 10.09 4.64
CA GLU A 119 3.62 9.31 5.20
C GLU A 119 3.25 7.83 5.30
N TYR A 120 4.27 6.99 5.26
CA TYR A 120 4.16 5.54 5.36
C TYR A 120 5.29 4.99 6.22
N LEU A 121 5.06 3.81 6.80
CA LEU A 121 6.08 3.05 7.53
C LEU A 121 6.01 1.58 7.13
N GLU A 122 7.16 0.98 6.94
CA GLU A 122 7.31 -0.49 6.95
C GLU A 122 7.81 -0.94 8.33
N PHE A 123 7.15 -1.92 8.90
CA PHE A 123 7.51 -2.51 10.18
C PHE A 123 7.27 -4.01 10.18
N GLN A 124 7.90 -4.72 11.13
CA GLN A 124 7.75 -6.15 11.28
C GLN A 124 7.07 -6.47 12.60
N THR A 125 6.09 -7.36 12.58
CA THR A 125 5.42 -7.83 13.80
C THR A 125 4.98 -9.29 13.68
N GLY A 126 4.78 -9.94 14.82
CA GLY A 126 4.23 -11.28 14.90
C GLY A 126 2.71 -11.28 14.80
N PRO A 127 2.03 -12.32 15.33
CA PRO A 127 0.59 -12.29 15.53
C PRO A 127 0.20 -11.15 16.48
N ASP A 128 -0.39 -10.08 15.94
CA ASP A 128 -0.72 -8.88 16.71
C ASP A 128 -1.99 -8.19 16.21
N LEU A 129 -2.57 -7.36 17.06
CA LEU A 129 -3.58 -6.39 16.67
C LEU A 129 -2.88 -5.07 16.32
N VAL A 130 -3.00 -4.65 15.06
CA VAL A 130 -2.57 -3.34 14.59
C VAL A 130 -3.74 -2.37 14.70
N THR A 131 -3.55 -1.26 15.39
CA THR A 131 -4.58 -0.24 15.63
C THR A 131 -4.08 1.15 15.28
N SER A 132 -5.00 2.04 14.93
CA SER A 132 -4.69 3.46 14.69
C SER A 132 -5.83 4.38 15.14
N ASN A 133 -5.49 5.63 15.45
CA ASN A 133 -6.47 6.66 15.82
C ASN A 133 -7.24 7.24 14.60
N TYR A 134 -6.69 7.10 13.39
CA TYR A 134 -7.34 7.48 12.13
C TYR A 134 -7.26 6.33 11.11
N PRO A 135 -8.17 6.27 10.12
CA PRO A 135 -8.14 5.24 9.09
C PRO A 135 -6.79 5.19 8.35
N ILE A 136 -6.27 3.98 8.20
CA ILE A 136 -5.04 3.65 7.48
C ILE A 136 -5.31 2.52 6.49
N GLN A 137 -4.41 2.37 5.52
CA GLN A 137 -4.28 1.12 4.78
C GLN A 137 -3.11 0.34 5.35
N LEU A 138 -3.34 -0.93 5.69
CA LEU A 138 -2.30 -1.88 6.09
C LEU A 138 -2.14 -2.92 4.97
N ILE A 139 -0.91 -3.10 4.48
CA ILE A 139 -0.57 -4.03 3.42
C ILE A 139 0.44 -5.02 4.00
N GLN A 140 0.13 -6.32 3.92
CA GLN A 140 1.09 -7.37 4.23
C GLN A 140 2.02 -7.59 3.03
N ILE A 141 3.33 -7.54 3.27
CA ILE A 141 4.35 -7.71 2.23
C ILE A 141 4.80 -9.17 2.19
N GLY A 142 4.96 -9.72 0.98
CA GLY A 142 5.45 -11.08 0.76
C GLY A 142 6.89 -11.25 1.26
N GLN A 143 7.13 -12.17 2.19
CA GLN A 143 8.47 -12.55 2.60
C GLN A 143 8.71 -14.02 2.25
N VAL A 144 9.76 -14.30 1.48
CA VAL A 144 10.22 -15.67 1.22
C VAL A 144 11.42 -16.00 2.10
N SER A 145 11.35 -17.16 2.76
CA SER A 145 12.51 -17.85 3.33
C SER A 145 12.56 -19.21 2.65
N PHE A 146 13.57 -19.43 1.80
CA PHE A 146 13.83 -20.76 1.26
C PHE A 146 14.47 -21.58 2.39
N LYS A 147 13.79 -22.64 2.84
CA LYS A 147 14.39 -23.68 3.68
C LYS A 147 15.17 -24.67 2.83
#